data_AF-A0A2E2VT56-F1
#
_entry.id   AF-A0A2E2VT56-F1
#
_cell.length_a   1.000
_cell.length_b   1.000
_cell.length_c   1.000
_cell.angle_alpha   90.00
_cell.angle_beta   90.00
_cell.angle_gamma   90.00
#
_symmetry.space_group_name_H-M   'P 1'
#
loop_
_entity.id
_entity.type
_entity.pdbx_description
1 polymer ?
#
loop_
_entity_poly.entity_id
_entity_poly.type
_entity_poly.pdbx_seq_one_letter_code
_entity_poly.pdbx_strand_id
1 'polypeptide(L)'
;MNISRTATALVLTSLVVALPTTVHAQVTLGHTIRVVSDIVNGLIPIVLALTVLIFFWGLAMYLWDSGNSEKKGQGIHIMVMGVVALFVMVSIWGIIGVLQQTFKVDQAKPIVPDPIEQKRGGTVY
;
A
#
# COMPACT_ATOMS: atom_id res chain seq x y z
N MET A 1 24.70 50.47 -30.63
CA MET A 1 23.99 49.70 -29.58
C MET A 1 23.79 48.29 -30.16
N ASN A 2 24.54 47.29 -29.67
CA ASN A 2 24.67 45.98 -30.35
C ASN A 2 23.53 45.02 -29.96
N ILE A 3 22.41 45.17 -30.67
CA ILE A 3 21.15 44.44 -30.48
C ILE A 3 21.35 42.91 -30.67
N SER A 4 22.39 42.48 -31.39
CA SER A 4 22.69 41.08 -31.65
C SER A 4 23.23 40.30 -30.44
N ARG A 5 23.94 40.95 -29.50
CA ARG A 5 24.51 40.29 -28.31
C ARG A 5 23.49 40.15 -27.17
N THR A 6 22.53 41.06 -27.09
CA THR A 6 21.43 41.00 -26.11
C THR A 6 20.39 39.97 -26.50
N ALA A 7 20.14 39.79 -27.81
CA ALA A 7 19.23 38.76 -28.32
C ALA A 7 19.73 37.33 -28.02
N THR A 8 21.04 37.06 -28.16
CA THR A 8 21.61 35.74 -27.84
C THR A 8 21.62 35.45 -26.33
N ALA A 9 21.89 36.47 -25.50
CA ALA A 9 21.84 36.33 -24.04
C ALA A 9 20.43 36.01 -23.52
N LEU A 10 19.38 36.56 -24.15
CA LEU A 10 17.98 36.32 -23.81
C LEU A 10 17.50 34.91 -24.21
N VAL A 11 17.97 34.37 -25.34
CA VAL A 11 17.65 33.00 -25.79
C VAL A 11 18.30 31.93 -24.90
N LEU A 12 19.50 32.20 -24.39
CA LEU A 12 20.19 31.28 -23.48
C LEU A 12 19.55 31.26 -22.08
N THR A 13 19.05 32.41 -21.60
CA THR A 13 18.36 32.48 -20.29
C THR A 13 16.99 31.83 -20.32
N SER A 14 16.24 31.94 -21.43
CA SER A 14 14.96 31.23 -21.57
C SER A 14 15.13 29.71 -21.66
N LEU A 15 16.23 29.22 -22.26
CA LEU A 15 16.53 27.78 -22.32
C LEU A 15 16.89 27.20 -20.95
N VAL A 16 17.57 27.95 -20.08
CA VAL A 16 17.92 27.52 -18.71
C VAL A 16 16.71 27.51 -17.76
N VAL A 17 15.73 28.37 -17.96
CA VAL A 17 14.47 28.37 -17.17
C VAL A 17 13.50 27.27 -17.63
N ALA A 18 13.63 26.79 -18.88
CA ALA A 18 12.82 25.70 -19.43
C ALA A 18 13.29 24.29 -19.00
N LEU A 19 14.53 24.15 -18.53
CA LEU A 19 15.13 22.84 -18.22
C LEU A 19 14.86 22.28 -16.80
N PRO A 20 14.52 23.05 -15.74
CA PRO A 20 14.31 22.49 -14.40
C PRO A 20 12.85 22.57 -13.88
N THR A 21 11.83 22.74 -14.73
CA THR A 21 10.43 22.76 -14.26
C THR A 21 9.68 21.43 -14.44
N THR A 22 10.30 20.43 -15.09
CA THR A 22 9.72 19.07 -15.21
C THR A 22 9.94 18.18 -13.98
N VAL A 23 10.54 18.71 -12.90
CA VAL A 23 10.72 18.00 -11.62
C VAL A 23 9.38 17.55 -10.99
N HIS A 24 8.24 18.13 -11.39
CA HIS A 24 6.93 17.78 -10.85
C HIS A 24 6.08 16.82 -11.71
N ALA A 25 6.59 16.31 -12.84
CA ALA A 25 5.83 15.41 -13.73
C ALA A 25 6.32 13.96 -13.77
N GLN A 26 7.41 13.61 -13.06
CA GLN A 26 7.92 12.23 -13.06
C GLN A 26 7.12 11.31 -12.13
N VAL A 27 5.88 11.01 -12.52
CA VAL A 27 5.13 9.88 -11.95
C VAL A 27 5.74 8.60 -12.52
N THR A 28 6.68 8.03 -11.78
CA THR A 28 7.25 6.72 -12.13
C THR A 28 6.21 5.64 -11.84
N LEU A 29 6.18 4.57 -12.64
CA LEU A 29 5.28 3.42 -12.42
C LEU A 29 5.34 2.90 -10.96
N GLY A 30 6.53 2.88 -10.37
CA GLY A 30 6.73 2.51 -8.96
C GLY A 30 6.08 3.46 -7.95
N HIS A 31 5.96 4.75 -8.26
CA HIS A 31 5.27 5.72 -7.39
C HIS A 31 3.75 5.46 -7.41
N THR A 32 3.17 5.25 -8.60
CA THR A 32 1.74 4.93 -8.73
C THR A 32 1.38 3.64 -8.00
N ILE A 33 2.18 2.58 -8.15
CA ILE A 33 1.93 1.29 -7.49
C ILE A 33 1.96 1.44 -5.96
N ARG A 34 2.92 2.22 -5.42
CA ARG A 34 3.00 2.47 -3.98
C ARG A 34 1.78 3.20 -3.46
N VAL A 35 1.38 4.30 -4.10
CA VAL A 35 0.20 5.08 -3.70
C VAL A 35 -1.06 4.20 -3.72
N VAL A 36 -1.25 3.39 -4.76
CA VAL A 36 -2.38 2.46 -4.84
C VAL A 36 -2.31 1.40 -3.73
N SER A 37 -1.13 0.82 -3.49
CA SER A 37 -0.93 -0.15 -2.41
C SER A 37 -1.25 0.45 -1.04
N ASP A 38 -0.84 1.69 -0.77
CA ASP A 38 -1.07 2.36 0.50
C ASP A 38 -2.57 2.62 0.71
N ILE A 39 -3.29 3.06 -0.33
CA ILE A 39 -4.74 3.24 -0.29
C ILE A 39 -5.44 1.89 -0.02
N VAL A 40 -5.10 0.84 -0.76
CA VAL A 40 -5.72 -0.49 -0.58
C VAL A 40 -5.44 -1.02 0.83
N ASN A 41 -4.19 -0.93 1.30
CA ASN A 41 -3.81 -1.36 2.64
C ASN A 41 -4.56 -0.59 3.74
N GLY A 42 -4.85 0.69 3.52
CA GLY A 42 -5.67 1.50 4.43
C GLY A 42 -7.16 1.16 4.39
N LEU A 43 -7.69 0.72 3.24
CA LEU A 43 -9.11 0.35 3.08
C LEU A 43 -9.45 -1.00 3.72
N ILE A 44 -8.52 -1.95 3.72
CA ILE A 44 -8.73 -3.29 4.32
C ILE A 44 -9.24 -3.21 5.77
N PRO A 45 -8.59 -2.50 6.72
CA PRO A 45 -9.09 -2.43 8.10
C PRO A 45 -10.44 -1.72 8.22
N ILE A 46 -10.75 -0.76 7.34
CA ILE A 46 -12.06 -0.09 7.31
C ILE A 46 -13.15 -1.09 6.93
N VAL A 47 -12.94 -1.87 5.85
CA VAL A 47 -13.90 -2.90 5.42
C VAL A 47 -14.06 -3.99 6.47
N LEU A 48 -12.97 -4.38 7.13
CA LEU A 48 -13.04 -5.35 8.23
C LEU A 48 -13.88 -4.82 9.39
N ALA A 49 -13.70 -3.56 9.81
CA ALA A 49 -14.51 -2.93 10.84
C ALA A 49 -16.00 -2.86 10.45
N LEU A 50 -16.30 -2.48 9.20
CA LEU A 50 -17.67 -2.46 8.67
C LEU A 50 -18.30 -3.87 8.64
N THR A 51 -17.52 -4.88 8.28
CA THR A 51 -18.01 -6.26 8.22
C THR A 51 -18.37 -6.77 9.63
N VAL A 52 -17.54 -6.47 10.63
CA VAL A 52 -17.84 -6.76 12.03
C VAL A 52 -19.11 -6.02 12.49
N LEU A 53 -19.29 -4.76 12.09
CA LEU A 53 -20.49 -3.99 12.42
C LEU A 53 -21.77 -4.60 11.83
N ILE A 54 -21.73 -5.04 10.56
CA ILE A 54 -22.86 -5.72 9.90
C ILE A 54 -23.16 -7.05 10.59
N PHE A 55 -22.14 -7.80 11.01
CA PHE A 55 -22.32 -9.02 11.78
C PHE A 55 -23.06 -8.75 13.10
N PHE A 56 -22.64 -7.73 13.85
CA PHE A 56 -23.33 -7.33 15.09
C PHE A 56 -24.76 -6.84 14.84
N TRP A 57 -25.02 -6.17 13.72
CA TRP A 57 -26.37 -5.79 13.32
C TRP A 57 -27.28 -7.00 13.13
N GLY A 58 -26.79 -8.05 12.45
CA GLY A 58 -27.50 -9.32 12.31
C GLY A 58 -27.78 -9.98 13.67
N LEU A 59 -26.80 -9.95 14.58
CA LEU A 59 -26.95 -10.49 15.94
C LEU A 59 -27.99 -9.71 16.76
N ALA A 60 -27.98 -8.38 16.68
CA ALA A 60 -28.95 -7.53 17.36
C ALA A 60 -30.38 -7.80 16.83
N MET A 61 -30.55 -7.93 15.52
CA MET A 61 -31.82 -8.29 14.89
C MET A 61 -32.32 -9.66 15.35
N TYR A 62 -31.42 -10.64 15.44
CA TYR A 62 -31.74 -11.98 15.92
C TYR A 62 -32.21 -11.99 17.38
N LEU A 63 -31.59 -11.18 18.25
CA LEU A 63 -31.93 -11.09 19.67
C LEU A 63 -33.24 -10.33 19.92
N TRP A 64 -33.44 -9.20 19.24
CA TRP A 64 -34.58 -8.32 19.51
C TRP A 64 -35.92 -8.91 19.01
N ASP A 65 -35.91 -9.59 17.86
CA ASP A 65 -37.11 -10.08 17.20
C ASP A 65 -37.35 -11.59 17.39
N SER A 66 -36.93 -12.13 18.55
CA SER A 66 -37.01 -13.57 18.88
C SER A 66 -38.41 -14.20 18.77
N GLY A 67 -39.48 -13.38 18.77
CA GLY A 67 -40.87 -13.81 18.59
C GLY A 67 -41.36 -13.87 17.14
N ASN A 68 -40.63 -13.31 16.17
CA ASN A 68 -41.01 -13.31 14.76
C ASN A 68 -40.05 -14.17 13.93
N SER A 69 -40.53 -15.33 13.47
CA SER A 69 -39.72 -16.31 12.71
C SER A 69 -39.09 -15.75 11.43
N GLU A 70 -39.72 -14.77 10.79
CA GLU A 70 -39.26 -14.18 9.54
C GLU A 70 -38.02 -13.30 9.75
N LYS A 71 -38.07 -12.42 10.76
CA LYS A 71 -36.95 -11.55 11.12
C LYS A 71 -35.78 -12.30 11.74
N LYS A 72 -36.07 -13.39 12.47
CA LYS A 72 -35.04 -14.32 12.93
C LYS A 72 -34.25 -14.91 11.76
N GLY A 73 -34.94 -15.34 10.70
CA GLY A 73 -34.32 -15.83 9.48
C GLY A 73 -33.42 -14.79 8.82
N GLN A 74 -33.89 -13.54 8.72
CA GLN A 74 -33.09 -12.44 8.19
C GLN A 74 -31.85 -12.12 9.04
N GLY A 75 -31.98 -12.08 10.37
CA GLY A 75 -30.85 -11.86 11.28
C GLY A 75 -29.77 -12.94 11.14
N ILE A 76 -30.18 -14.21 11.07
CA ILE A 76 -29.26 -15.33 10.81
C ILE A 76 -28.59 -15.19 9.45
N HIS A 77 -29.34 -14.83 8.41
CA HIS A 77 -28.78 -14.65 7.07
C HIS A 77 -27.69 -13.57 7.06
N ILE A 78 -27.94 -12.42 7.69
CA ILE A 78 -26.95 -11.34 7.81
C ILE A 78 -25.74 -11.79 8.63
N MET A 79 -25.93 -12.51 9.74
CA MET A 79 -24.82 -13.05 10.54
C MET A 79 -23.95 -14.00 9.72
N VAL A 80 -24.55 -14.95 8.99
CA VAL A 80 -23.80 -15.92 8.17
C VAL A 80 -23.03 -15.20 7.07
N MET A 81 -23.66 -14.23 6.38
CA MET A 81 -22.99 -13.42 5.37
C MET A 81 -21.81 -12.62 5.95
N GLY A 82 -21.97 -12.06 7.15
CA GLY A 82 -20.90 -11.36 7.87
C GLY A 82 -19.75 -12.30 8.24
N VAL A 83 -20.04 -13.50 8.77
CA VAL A 83 -19.02 -14.50 9.11
C VAL A 83 -18.26 -14.97 7.88
N VAL A 84 -18.95 -15.23 6.78
CA VAL A 84 -18.32 -15.65 5.52
C VAL A 84 -17.39 -14.56 5.01
N ALA A 85 -17.83 -13.29 5.02
CA ALA A 85 -16.98 -12.16 4.64
C ALA A 85 -15.72 -12.07 5.53
N LEU A 86 -15.89 -12.11 6.86
CA LEU A 86 -14.77 -12.09 7.80
C LEU A 86 -13.80 -13.25 7.57
N PHE A 87 -14.33 -14.46 7.33
CA PHE A 87 -13.51 -15.63 7.04
C PHE A 87 -12.64 -15.43 5.80
N VAL A 88 -13.21 -14.94 4.70
CA VAL A 88 -12.45 -14.67 3.46
C VAL A 88 -11.35 -13.63 3.72
N MET A 89 -11.67 -12.53 4.42
CA MET A 89 -10.70 -11.47 4.71
C MET A 89 -9.52 -11.95 5.56
N VAL A 90 -9.78 -12.73 6.61
CA VAL A 90 -8.73 -13.31 7.47
C VAL A 90 -7.96 -14.40 6.74
N SER A 91 -8.65 -15.23 5.95
CA SER A 91 -8.05 -16.33 5.18
C SER A 91 -7.01 -15.84 4.17
N ILE A 92 -7.32 -14.74 3.46
CA ILE A 92 -6.37 -14.13 2.52
C ILE A 92 -5.08 -13.71 3.23
N TRP A 93 -5.17 -13.05 4.39
CA TRP A 93 -3.99 -12.67 5.18
C TRP A 93 -3.20 -13.88 5.69
N GLY A 94 -3.90 -14.93 6.15
CA GLY A 94 -3.27 -16.17 6.58
C GLY A 94 -2.48 -16.85 5.45
N ILE A 95 -3.08 -16.96 4.27
CA ILE A 95 -2.44 -17.53 3.08
C ILE A 95 -1.25 -16.66 2.64
N ILE A 96 -1.40 -15.34 2.59
CA ILE A 96 -0.30 -14.42 2.26
C ILE A 96 0.88 -14.65 3.22
N GLY A 97 0.63 -14.76 4.52
CA GLY A 97 1.68 -15.03 5.51
C GLY A 97 2.41 -16.36 5.26
N VAL A 98 1.65 -17.44 5.02
CA VAL A 98 2.24 -18.75 4.70
C VAL A 98 3.08 -18.69 3.43
N LEU A 99 2.60 -18.02 2.38
CA LEU A 99 3.34 -17.86 1.12
C LEU A 99 4.62 -17.03 1.33
N GLN A 100 4.56 -15.94 2.08
CA GLN A 100 5.71 -15.10 2.41
C GLN A 100 6.81 -15.90 3.11
N GLN A 101 6.43 -16.71 4.12
CA GLN A 101 7.35 -17.58 4.85
C GLN A 101 7.91 -18.70 3.98
N THR A 102 7.09 -19.29 3.12
CA THR A 102 7.49 -20.39 2.22
C THR A 102 8.52 -19.92 1.21
N PHE A 103 8.30 -18.74 0.61
CA PHE A 103 9.18 -18.18 -0.41
C PHE A 103 10.25 -17.23 0.15
N LYS A 104 10.32 -17.05 1.49
CA LYS A 104 11.26 -16.17 2.20
C LYS A 104 11.27 -14.73 1.65
N VAL A 105 10.10 -14.22 1.30
CA VAL A 105 9.94 -12.90 0.67
C VAL A 105 9.87 -11.75 1.69
N ASP A 106 10.21 -12.04 2.94
CA ASP A 106 9.99 -11.17 4.10
C ASP A 106 10.89 -9.92 4.13
N GLN A 107 11.95 -9.85 3.30
CA GLN A 107 12.96 -8.80 3.40
C GLN A 107 13.40 -8.30 2.02
N ALA A 108 12.90 -7.13 1.61
CA ALA A 108 13.58 -6.28 0.64
C ALA A 108 14.84 -5.64 1.26
N LYS A 109 15.66 -6.42 1.98
CA LYS A 109 16.99 -5.99 2.40
C LYS A 109 17.92 -6.26 1.23
N PRO A 110 18.45 -5.23 0.55
CA PRO A 110 19.53 -5.44 -0.39
C PRO A 110 20.62 -6.23 0.33
N ILE A 111 21.07 -7.34 -0.26
CA ILE A 111 22.28 -8.01 0.19
C ILE A 111 23.39 -7.01 -0.13
N VAL A 112 23.71 -6.14 0.81
CA VAL A 112 24.91 -5.30 0.75
C VAL A 112 26.05 -6.27 1.03
N PRO A 113 26.91 -6.57 0.03
CA PRO A 113 28.09 -7.36 0.31
C PRO A 113 28.90 -6.62 1.37
N ASP A 114 29.38 -7.35 2.39
CA ASP A 114 30.28 -6.75 3.38
C ASP A 114 31.40 -6.03 2.62
N PRO A 115 31.72 -4.78 2.99
CA PRO A 115 32.89 -4.11 2.45
C PRO A 115 34.06 -5.08 2.60
N ILE A 116 34.79 -5.32 1.52
CA ILE A 116 36.04 -6.07 1.60
C ILE A 116 36.89 -5.29 2.59
N GLU A 117 37.01 -5.81 3.82
CA GLU A 117 38.11 -5.45 4.70
C GLU A 117 39.33 -5.88 3.93
N GLN A 118 39.88 -4.93 3.16
CA GLN A 118 41.19 -5.08 2.58
C GLN A 118 42.07 -5.28 3.80
N LYS A 119 42.41 -6.55 4.11
CA LYS A 119 43.48 -6.95 5.01
C LYS A 119 44.72 -6.27 4.47
N ARG A 120 44.88 -4.98 4.78
CA ARG A 120 46.09 -4.21 4.56
C ARG A 120 47.07 -4.88 5.48
N GLY A 121 47.86 -5.77 4.87
CA GLY A 121 48.81 -6.64 5.54
C GLY A 121 49.56 -5.83 6.58
N GLY A 122 49.55 -6.35 7.80
CA GLY A 122 50.28 -5.76 8.90
C GLY A 122 51.70 -5.50 8.48
N THR A 123 52.09 -4.23 8.44
CA THR A 123 53.48 -3.87 8.67
C THR A 123 53.65 -3.86 10.18
N VAL A 124 53.99 -5.04 10.68
CA VAL A 124 54.69 -5.21 11.95
C VAL A 124 56.05 -4.54 11.75
N TYR A 125 56.17 -3.30 12.21
CA TYR A 125 57.42 -2.70 12.68
C TYR A 125 57.07 -1.72 13.79
#